data_AF-A0A947YR50-F1
#
_entry.id   AF-A0A947YR50-F1
#
_cell.length_a   1.000
_cell.length_b   1.000
_cell.length_c   1.000
_cell.angle_alpha   90.00
_cell.angle_beta   90.00
_cell.angle_gamma   90.00
#
_symmetry.space_group_name_H-M   'P 1'
#
loop_
_entity.id
_entity.type
_entity.pdbx_description
1 polymer ?
#
loop_
_entity_poly.entity_id
_entity_poly.type
_entity_poly.pdbx_seq_one_letter_code
_entity_poly.pdbx_strand_id
1 'polypeptide(L)'
;MKKVLILTIILSLSQISAAKAAFLFEGAGVRPISMGGAFVGLADDANCVYYNPAGLAYLKEREELFMYGSRFDLVKISQVTLAQKNMGFSLLRQNADLYKSKDHPDGSGIAESIFALAFGRELFPKSDFPVALGGSLTFLLLDSSEGNDGGLGLDLGVLVKLKKGISAGLSLRNAGAQVRDEDVPTVVAAGVAYEVRKGIVLTTDISVRKGENKTSKSFHLGAEMEILEVIRLRGGINNGAIIFGMGFSQGNWQLDGAYSIFDSNLDQKDAFYLDVGFKF
;
A
#
# COMPACT_ATOMS: atom_id res chain seq x y z
N MET A 1 27.15 14.29 43.40
CA MET A 1 28.02 14.33 42.19
C MET A 1 28.19 12.90 41.69
N LYS A 2 27.37 12.50 40.72
CA LYS A 2 27.76 12.08 39.35
C LYS A 2 28.86 11.01 39.31
N LYS A 3 28.49 9.76 38.98
CA LYS A 3 29.07 8.86 37.94
C LYS A 3 28.09 7.67 37.78
N VAL A 4 26.97 7.79 37.08
CA VAL A 4 26.79 7.47 35.64
C VAL A 4 27.65 6.28 35.22
N LEU A 5 27.08 5.08 35.39
CA LEU A 5 27.53 3.81 34.83
C LEU A 5 26.81 3.64 33.48
N ILE A 6 27.33 4.25 32.42
CA ILE A 6 26.84 4.05 31.05
C ILE A 6 27.77 3.02 30.38
N LEU A 7 27.26 1.80 30.31
CA LEU A 7 27.14 0.98 29.11
C LEU A 7 28.20 1.20 28.02
N THR A 8 29.36 0.57 28.17
CA THR A 8 30.28 0.34 27.05
C THR A 8 30.06 -1.06 26.52
N ILE A 9 29.04 -1.24 25.67
CA ILE A 9 28.96 -2.40 24.79
C ILE A 9 29.75 -2.02 23.53
N ILE A 10 30.91 -2.66 23.38
CA ILE A 10 31.75 -2.59 22.19
C ILE A 10 30.98 -3.31 21.08
N LEU A 11 30.31 -2.56 20.20
CA LEU A 11 29.83 -3.07 18.91
C LEU A 11 31.04 -3.16 17.97
N SER A 12 31.58 -4.35 17.78
CA SER A 12 32.43 -4.65 16.64
C SER A 12 31.55 -4.76 15.39
N LEU A 13 31.48 -3.69 14.59
CA LEU A 13 30.90 -3.74 13.25
C LEU A 13 31.78 -4.65 12.38
N SER A 14 31.27 -5.83 12.06
CA SER A 14 31.68 -6.51 10.84
C SER A 14 30.77 -5.96 9.73
N GLN A 15 31.37 -5.19 8.81
CA GLN A 15 30.68 -4.84 7.58
C GLN A 15 30.65 -6.08 6.69
N ILE A 16 29.48 -6.68 6.60
CA ILE A 16 29.13 -7.69 5.61
C ILE A 16 27.97 -7.08 4.82
N SER A 17 28.16 -7.00 3.51
CA SER A 17 27.29 -6.29 2.57
C SER A 17 25.92 -6.97 2.50
N ALA A 18 24.95 -6.33 3.16
CA ALA A 18 23.65 -6.89 3.48
C ALA A 18 22.62 -6.84 2.35
N ALA A 19 21.72 -7.82 2.36
CA ALA A 19 20.43 -7.74 1.68
C ALA A 19 19.72 -6.43 2.09
N LYS A 20 19.51 -5.51 1.12
CA LYS A 20 18.94 -4.19 1.39
C LYS A 20 17.45 -4.25 1.70
N ALA A 21 17.03 -3.50 2.72
CA ALA A 21 15.63 -3.34 3.09
C ALA A 21 14.95 -2.40 2.09
N ALA A 22 14.26 -2.94 1.10
CA ALA A 22 13.80 -2.18 -0.05
C ALA A 22 12.36 -1.65 0.15
N PHE A 23 11.53 -2.41 0.89
CA PHE A 23 10.11 -2.16 1.14
C PHE A 23 9.36 -1.68 -0.13
N LEU A 24 9.65 -2.33 -1.27
CA LEU A 24 9.13 -1.99 -2.60
C LEU A 24 7.79 -2.66 -2.87
N PHE A 25 6.80 -2.31 -2.07
CA PHE A 25 5.42 -2.71 -2.32
C PHE A 25 4.88 -1.89 -3.50
N GLU A 26 4.43 -2.57 -4.57
CA GLU A 26 3.80 -1.93 -5.75
C GLU A 26 2.27 -1.79 -5.60
N GLY A 27 1.77 -1.89 -4.37
CA GLY A 27 0.36 -1.71 -4.05
C GLY A 27 -0.14 -2.65 -2.96
N ALA A 28 -1.37 -2.38 -2.51
CA ALA A 28 -2.13 -3.18 -1.56
C ALA A 28 -3.60 -3.25 -2.03
N GLY A 29 -4.24 -4.40 -1.96
CA GLY A 29 -5.60 -4.66 -2.42
C GLY A 29 -5.74 -4.76 -3.94
N VAL A 30 -6.61 -5.65 -4.40
CA VAL A 30 -6.83 -5.85 -5.85
C VAL A 30 -7.50 -4.63 -6.47
N ARG A 31 -8.46 -4.01 -5.76
CA ARG A 31 -9.17 -2.82 -6.27
C ARG A 31 -8.20 -1.67 -6.61
N PRO A 32 -7.36 -1.15 -5.71
CA PRO A 32 -6.37 -0.13 -6.06
C PRO A 32 -5.36 -0.57 -7.12
N ILE A 33 -4.85 -1.82 -7.03
CA ILE A 33 -3.88 -2.35 -8.00
C ILE A 33 -4.46 -2.36 -9.43
N SER A 34 -5.70 -2.81 -9.57
CA SER A 34 -6.40 -2.83 -10.87
C SER A 34 -6.72 -1.44 -11.43
N MET A 35 -6.66 -0.40 -10.59
CA MET A 35 -6.78 1.01 -10.99
C MET A 35 -5.40 1.67 -11.15
N GLY A 36 -4.35 0.89 -11.39
CA GLY A 36 -3.01 1.40 -11.60
C GLY A 36 -2.32 1.92 -10.34
N GLY A 37 -2.91 1.70 -9.16
CA GLY A 37 -2.48 2.30 -7.89
C GLY A 37 -3.02 3.71 -7.63
N ALA A 38 -3.86 4.25 -8.52
CA ALA A 38 -4.52 5.54 -8.32
C ALA A 38 -5.64 5.40 -7.29
N PHE A 39 -5.34 5.74 -6.03
CA PHE A 39 -6.27 5.54 -4.91
C PHE A 39 -6.17 6.60 -3.82
N VAL A 40 -5.20 7.50 -3.85
CA VAL A 40 -4.96 8.52 -2.81
C VAL A 40 -6.13 9.51 -2.71
N GLY A 41 -6.67 9.92 -3.87
CA GLY A 41 -7.85 10.79 -3.92
C GLY A 41 -9.19 10.05 -3.78
N LEU A 42 -9.19 8.72 -3.95
CA LEU A 42 -10.39 7.87 -3.88
C LEU A 42 -10.61 7.35 -2.46
N ALA A 43 -9.64 6.59 -1.92
CA ALA A 43 -9.50 6.14 -0.53
C ALA A 43 -10.82 5.94 0.22
N ASP A 44 -11.71 5.11 -0.32
CA ASP A 44 -13.10 4.95 0.12
C ASP A 44 -13.44 3.53 0.60
N ASP A 45 -12.44 2.64 0.70
CA ASP A 45 -12.55 1.27 1.21
C ASP A 45 -11.40 0.93 2.17
N ALA A 46 -11.35 -0.30 2.67
CA ALA A 46 -10.33 -0.81 3.60
C ALA A 46 -8.87 -0.55 3.14
N ASN A 47 -8.61 -0.49 1.84
CA ASN A 47 -7.28 -0.24 1.31
C ASN A 47 -6.78 1.18 1.59
N CYS A 48 -7.66 2.09 2.05
CA CYS A 48 -7.27 3.42 2.50
C CYS A 48 -6.20 3.36 3.60
N VAL A 49 -6.13 2.29 4.42
CA VAL A 49 -5.09 2.10 5.44
C VAL A 49 -3.68 2.19 4.84
N TYR A 50 -3.47 1.69 3.62
CA TYR A 50 -2.17 1.72 2.93
C TYR A 50 -1.96 2.94 2.03
N TYR A 51 -3.02 3.46 1.39
CA TYR A 51 -2.88 4.56 0.43
C TYR A 51 -3.07 5.94 1.06
N ASN A 52 -4.11 6.13 1.86
CA ASN A 52 -4.43 7.41 2.49
C ASN A 52 -5.34 7.19 3.72
N PRO A 53 -4.80 7.16 4.94
CA PRO A 53 -5.57 6.83 6.15
C PRO A 53 -6.69 7.83 6.46
N ALA A 54 -6.71 9.02 5.84
CA ALA A 54 -7.85 9.95 5.95
C ALA A 54 -9.16 9.34 5.42
N GLY A 55 -9.07 8.36 4.51
CA GLY A 55 -10.22 7.63 3.97
C GLY A 55 -11.06 6.91 5.03
N LEU A 56 -10.43 6.48 6.14
CA LEU A 56 -11.10 5.81 7.25
C LEU A 56 -12.26 6.64 7.83
N ALA A 57 -12.19 7.96 7.74
CA ALA A 57 -13.25 8.86 8.19
C ALA A 57 -14.60 8.63 7.49
N TYR A 58 -14.55 8.15 6.23
CA TYR A 58 -15.70 8.02 5.35
C TYR A 58 -16.20 6.59 5.17
N LEU A 59 -15.55 5.60 5.79
CA LEU A 59 -16.05 4.23 5.80
C LEU A 59 -17.42 4.17 6.49
N LYS A 60 -18.36 3.47 5.85
CA LYS A 60 -19.74 3.30 6.34
C LYS A 60 -19.93 1.97 7.05
N GLU A 61 -19.24 0.95 6.58
CA GLU A 61 -19.32 -0.43 7.02
C GLU A 61 -17.95 -0.85 7.57
N ARG A 62 -17.95 -1.89 8.40
CA ARG A 62 -16.69 -2.57 8.72
C ARG A 62 -16.32 -3.43 7.53
N GLU A 63 -15.09 -3.32 7.07
CA GLU A 63 -14.56 -4.03 5.94
C GLU A 63 -13.38 -4.92 6.36
N GLU A 64 -13.37 -6.14 5.85
CA GLU A 64 -12.28 -7.09 6.03
C GLU A 64 -11.78 -7.50 4.65
N LEU A 65 -10.47 -7.51 4.44
CA LEU A 65 -9.86 -7.81 3.15
C LEU A 65 -8.69 -8.77 3.33
N PHE A 66 -8.67 -9.79 2.48
CA PHE A 66 -7.60 -10.79 2.42
C PHE A 66 -7.11 -10.86 0.99
N MET A 67 -5.87 -10.47 0.75
CA MET A 67 -5.28 -10.45 -0.59
C MET A 67 -4.11 -11.43 -0.66
N TYR A 68 -3.96 -12.06 -1.82
CA TYR A 68 -2.75 -12.77 -2.23
C TYR A 68 -2.40 -12.38 -3.66
N GLY A 69 -1.11 -12.22 -3.93
CA GLY A 69 -0.59 -11.89 -5.24
C GLY A 69 0.75 -12.56 -5.52
N SER A 70 1.01 -12.81 -6.80
CA SER A 70 2.29 -13.30 -7.29
C SER A 70 2.76 -12.43 -8.45
N ARG A 71 4.02 -12.02 -8.40
CA ARG A 71 4.70 -11.29 -9.47
C ARG A 71 5.90 -12.10 -9.92
N PHE A 72 6.00 -12.30 -11.23
CA PHE A 72 7.14 -12.97 -11.88
C PHE A 72 7.40 -14.41 -11.38
N ASP A 73 6.43 -15.04 -10.70
CA ASP A 73 6.58 -16.29 -9.94
C ASP A 73 7.65 -16.27 -8.82
N LEU A 74 8.16 -15.07 -8.48
CA LEU A 74 9.29 -14.89 -7.56
C LEU A 74 8.90 -14.09 -6.33
N VAL A 75 8.08 -13.05 -6.51
CA VAL A 75 7.68 -12.14 -5.44
C VAL A 75 6.22 -12.40 -5.09
N LYS A 76 6.00 -12.90 -3.89
CA LYS A 76 4.65 -13.13 -3.34
C LYS A 76 4.28 -11.97 -2.44
N ILE A 77 3.03 -11.53 -2.53
CA ILE A 77 2.47 -10.48 -1.68
C ILE A 77 1.22 -11.04 -1.01
N SER A 78 1.04 -10.77 0.27
CA SER A 78 -0.19 -11.08 0.98
C SER A 78 -0.58 -9.92 1.87
N GLN A 79 -1.89 -9.69 2.01
CA GLN A 79 -2.43 -8.65 2.85
C GLN A 79 -3.59 -9.17 3.67
N VAL A 80 -3.69 -8.70 4.90
CA VAL A 80 -4.88 -8.77 5.73
C VAL A 80 -5.18 -7.36 6.22
N THR A 81 -6.38 -6.86 5.95
CA THR A 81 -6.80 -5.54 6.41
C THR A 81 -8.16 -5.63 7.07
N LEU A 82 -8.29 -4.98 8.21
CA LEU A 82 -9.53 -4.79 8.94
C LEU A 82 -9.73 -3.29 9.08
N ALA A 83 -10.79 -2.73 8.53
CA ALA A 83 -11.05 -1.30 8.57
C ALA A 83 -12.49 -1.04 8.95
N GLN A 84 -12.73 0.02 9.69
CA GLN A 84 -14.06 0.52 9.96
C GLN A 84 -13.99 2.03 10.10
N LYS A 85 -15.13 2.68 10.33
CA LYS A 85 -15.16 4.13 10.50
C LYS A 85 -14.13 4.59 11.55
N ASN A 86 -13.27 5.49 11.12
CA ASN A 86 -12.20 6.16 11.87
C ASN A 86 -10.99 5.32 12.30
N MET A 87 -10.96 3.99 12.08
CA MET A 87 -9.81 3.17 12.49
C MET A 87 -9.61 1.95 11.58
N GLY A 88 -8.36 1.55 11.41
CA GLY A 88 -8.02 0.36 10.64
C GLY A 88 -6.71 -0.26 11.08
N PHE A 89 -6.58 -1.54 10.76
CA PHE A 89 -5.39 -2.35 10.92
C PHE A 89 -5.05 -2.98 9.58
N SER A 90 -3.76 -3.03 9.23
CA SER A 90 -3.31 -3.76 8.04
C SER A 90 -2.02 -4.50 8.33
N LEU A 91 -1.94 -5.75 7.90
CA LEU A 91 -0.72 -6.52 7.74
C LEU A 91 -0.47 -6.70 6.26
N LEU A 92 0.61 -6.13 5.75
CA LEU A 92 1.08 -6.34 4.39
C LEU A 92 2.41 -7.06 4.44
N ARG A 93 2.54 -8.16 3.72
CA ARG A 93 3.77 -8.96 3.66
C ARG A 93 4.17 -9.19 2.22
N GLN A 94 5.46 -9.06 1.96
CA GLN A 94 6.08 -9.39 0.69
C GLN A 94 7.25 -10.32 0.94
N ASN A 95 7.37 -11.38 0.16
CA ASN A 95 8.55 -12.22 0.19
C ASN A 95 9.06 -12.50 -1.22
N ALA A 96 10.37 -12.49 -1.36
CA ALA A 96 11.07 -12.83 -2.59
C ALA A 96 11.98 -14.03 -2.29
N ASP A 97 11.73 -15.14 -2.98
CA ASP A 97 12.57 -16.32 -2.87
C ASP A 97 13.77 -16.13 -3.82
N LEU A 98 14.95 -15.81 -3.28
CA LEU A 98 16.19 -15.69 -4.06
C LEU A 98 16.95 -17.03 -4.10
N TYR A 99 17.70 -17.26 -5.18
CA TYR A 99 18.40 -18.52 -5.47
C TYR A 99 19.26 -19.02 -4.31
N LYS A 100 19.34 -20.36 -4.20
CA LYS A 100 20.30 -21.05 -3.34
C LYS A 100 21.72 -20.83 -3.87
N SER A 101 22.63 -20.40 -3.01
CA SER A 101 24.05 -20.24 -3.34
C SER A 101 24.90 -21.13 -2.42
N LYS A 102 26.19 -21.26 -2.72
CA LYS A 102 27.14 -21.96 -1.84
C LYS A 102 27.21 -21.34 -0.44
N ASP A 103 27.00 -20.02 -0.37
CA ASP A 103 27.04 -19.27 0.88
C ASP A 103 25.68 -19.31 1.61
N HIS A 104 24.58 -19.59 0.89
CA HIS A 104 23.21 -19.63 1.41
C HIS A 104 22.50 -20.90 0.92
N PRO A 105 22.86 -22.09 1.46
CA PRO A 105 22.36 -23.38 1.01
C PRO A 105 20.85 -23.59 1.26
N ASP A 106 20.28 -22.84 2.19
CA ASP A 106 18.84 -22.84 2.51
C ASP A 106 18.03 -21.86 1.63
N GLY A 107 18.70 -20.99 0.87
CA GLY A 107 18.10 -19.92 0.07
C GLY A 107 18.43 -18.53 0.63
N SER A 108 18.43 -17.51 -0.23
CA SER A 108 18.70 -16.11 0.15
C SER A 108 17.43 -15.26 0.22
N GLY A 109 16.33 -15.88 0.66
CA GLY A 109 15.02 -15.24 0.70
C GLY A 109 14.98 -14.01 1.59
N ILE A 110 14.22 -13.01 1.16
CA ILE A 110 13.93 -11.81 1.94
C ILE A 110 12.42 -11.75 2.13
N ALA A 111 11.97 -11.49 3.36
CA ALA A 111 10.60 -11.18 3.66
C ALA A 111 10.49 -9.84 4.38
N GLU A 112 9.63 -8.97 3.87
CA GLU A 112 9.33 -7.65 4.41
C GLU A 112 7.88 -7.66 4.87
N SER A 113 7.62 -7.21 6.10
CA SER A 113 6.27 -7.08 6.64
C SER A 113 6.02 -5.67 7.18
N ILE A 114 4.82 -5.15 6.93
CA ILE A 114 4.34 -3.87 7.45
C ILE A 114 3.08 -4.14 8.25
N PHE A 115 3.11 -3.81 9.54
CA PHE A 115 1.93 -3.75 10.39
C PHE A 115 1.53 -2.29 10.58
N ALA A 116 0.35 -1.90 10.12
CA ALA A 116 -0.15 -0.54 10.24
C ALA A 116 -1.34 -0.50 11.22
N LEU A 117 -1.30 0.45 12.16
CA LEU A 117 -2.45 0.89 12.94
C LEU A 117 -2.79 2.30 12.49
N ALA A 118 -3.96 2.48 11.91
CA ALA A 118 -4.37 3.72 11.27
C ALA A 118 -5.63 4.30 11.91
N PHE A 119 -5.69 5.63 11.94
CA PHE A 119 -6.85 6.40 12.36
C PHE A 119 -7.15 7.47 11.33
N GLY A 120 -8.43 7.75 11.12
CA GLY A 120 -8.90 8.83 10.26
C GLY A 120 -10.05 9.56 10.92
N ARG A 121 -10.20 10.85 10.64
CA ARG A 121 -11.29 11.66 11.17
C ARG A 121 -11.69 12.75 10.20
N GLU A 122 -12.99 12.88 10.00
CA GLU A 122 -13.57 14.00 9.28
C GLU A 122 -13.56 15.25 10.17
N LEU A 123 -13.03 16.32 9.61
CA LEU A 123 -13.06 17.69 10.12
C LEU A 123 -14.02 18.51 9.25
N PHE A 124 -14.67 19.48 9.90
CA PHE A 124 -15.60 20.40 9.25
C PHE A 124 -16.70 19.71 8.41
N PRO A 125 -17.47 18.75 8.98
CA PRO A 125 -18.47 17.98 8.23
C PRO A 125 -19.62 18.84 7.65
N LYS A 126 -19.75 20.09 8.09
CA LYS A 126 -20.77 21.06 7.62
C LYS A 126 -20.20 22.11 6.64
N SER A 127 -18.93 22.01 6.27
CA SER A 127 -18.29 22.86 5.28
C SER A 127 -18.75 22.49 3.87
N ASP A 128 -18.70 23.43 2.93
CA ASP A 128 -18.84 23.15 1.50
C ASP A 128 -17.75 22.20 0.98
N PHE A 129 -16.63 22.16 1.71
CA PHE A 129 -15.47 21.29 1.45
C PHE A 129 -15.09 20.53 2.73
N PRO A 130 -15.76 19.42 3.08
CA PRO A 130 -15.36 18.59 4.21
C PRO A 130 -13.95 18.06 4.01
N VAL A 131 -13.16 18.06 5.10
CA VAL A 131 -11.74 17.65 5.09
C VAL A 131 -11.55 16.54 6.10
N ALA A 132 -11.06 15.38 5.68
CA ALA A 132 -10.57 14.36 6.60
C ALA A 132 -9.05 14.44 6.73
N LEU A 133 -8.59 14.19 7.96
CA LEU A 133 -7.19 13.91 8.25
C LEU A 133 -7.07 12.46 8.70
N GLY A 134 -5.95 11.83 8.41
CA GLY A 134 -5.62 10.52 8.95
C GLY A 134 -4.13 10.34 9.17
N GLY A 135 -3.79 9.35 9.97
CA GLY A 135 -2.42 8.94 10.17
C GLY A 135 -2.33 7.48 10.56
N SER A 136 -1.17 6.88 10.32
CA SER A 136 -0.86 5.51 10.71
C SER A 136 0.48 5.45 11.44
N LEU A 137 0.61 4.50 12.37
CA LEU A 137 1.89 4.02 12.87
C LEU A 137 2.17 2.68 12.21
N THR A 138 3.33 2.56 11.56
CA THR A 138 3.75 1.35 10.85
C THR A 138 4.92 0.69 11.54
N PHE A 139 4.82 -0.61 11.83
CA PHE A 139 5.94 -1.44 12.26
C PHE A 139 6.46 -2.22 11.05
N LEU A 140 7.72 -1.98 10.70
CA LEU A 140 8.41 -2.55 9.55
C LEU A 140 9.27 -3.70 10.07
N LEU A 141 9.11 -4.91 9.53
CA LEU A 141 9.94 -6.07 9.86
C LEU A 141 10.63 -6.58 8.62
N LEU A 142 11.92 -6.89 8.74
CA LEU A 142 12.74 -7.51 7.71
C LEU A 142 13.25 -8.85 8.24
N ASP A 143 12.85 -9.95 7.62
CA ASP A 143 13.45 -11.26 7.81
C ASP A 143 14.35 -11.54 6.59
N SER A 144 15.62 -11.84 6.86
CA SER A 144 16.63 -12.12 5.82
C SER A 144 17.54 -13.26 6.27
N SER A 145 18.36 -13.77 5.35
CA SER A 145 19.41 -14.75 5.67
C SER A 145 20.43 -14.26 6.69
N GLU A 146 20.57 -12.95 6.85
CA GLU A 146 21.52 -12.33 7.79
C GLU A 146 20.91 -12.05 9.17
N GLY A 147 19.61 -12.25 9.33
CA GLY A 147 18.89 -12.01 10.57
C GLY A 147 17.63 -11.16 10.38
N ASN A 148 17.07 -10.77 11.52
CA ASN A 148 15.78 -10.11 11.63
C ASN A 148 15.95 -8.69 12.16
N ASP A 149 15.31 -7.73 11.50
CA ASP A 149 15.40 -6.32 11.85
C ASP A 149 14.04 -5.65 11.84
N GLY A 150 13.95 -4.54 12.58
CA GLY A 150 12.71 -3.82 12.80
C GLY A 150 12.87 -2.32 12.62
N GLY A 151 11.77 -1.67 12.28
CA GLY A 151 11.68 -0.23 12.11
C GLY A 151 10.29 0.29 12.47
N LEU A 152 10.22 1.61 12.69
CA LEU A 152 8.96 2.33 12.86
C LEU A 152 8.83 3.36 11.77
N GLY A 153 7.62 3.55 11.27
CA GLY A 153 7.28 4.57 10.30
C GLY A 153 5.96 5.24 10.65
N LEU A 154 5.72 6.38 10.03
CA LEU A 154 4.51 7.15 10.18
C LEU A 154 3.94 7.50 8.81
N ASP A 155 2.65 7.26 8.61
CA ASP A 155 1.94 7.75 7.43
C ASP A 155 0.96 8.84 7.84
N LEU A 156 0.75 9.80 6.94
CA LEU A 156 -0.19 10.91 7.10
C LEU A 156 -1.02 11.05 5.84
N GLY A 157 -2.29 11.41 6.03
CA GLY A 157 -3.27 11.53 4.97
C GLY A 157 -4.15 12.76 5.14
N VAL A 158 -4.47 13.40 4.02
CA VAL A 158 -5.52 14.41 3.89
C VAL A 158 -6.45 14.00 2.76
N LEU A 159 -7.75 14.14 2.95
CA LEU A 159 -8.75 13.87 1.92
C LEU A 159 -9.83 14.95 1.96
N VAL A 160 -10.06 15.62 0.85
CA VAL A 160 -11.02 16.72 0.73
C VAL A 160 -12.12 16.34 -0.25
N LYS A 161 -13.38 16.52 0.14
CA LYS A 161 -14.52 16.40 -0.77
C LYS A 161 -14.78 17.76 -1.41
N LEU A 162 -14.35 17.94 -2.66
CA LEU A 162 -14.37 19.24 -3.36
C LEU A 162 -15.78 19.65 -3.80
N LYS A 163 -16.56 18.68 -4.25
CA LYS A 163 -17.99 18.82 -4.57
C LYS A 163 -18.59 17.42 -4.68
N LYS A 164 -19.88 17.33 -4.96
CA LYS A 164 -20.54 16.03 -5.18
C LYS A 164 -19.78 15.22 -6.25
N GLY A 165 -19.30 14.06 -5.84
CA GLY A 165 -18.56 13.11 -6.68
C GLY A 165 -17.07 13.43 -6.89
N ILE A 166 -16.54 14.59 -6.49
CA ILE A 166 -15.10 14.89 -6.66
C ILE A 166 -14.39 14.92 -5.30
N SER A 167 -13.31 14.15 -5.19
CA SER A 167 -12.40 14.21 -4.06
C SER A 167 -10.95 14.38 -4.49
N ALA A 168 -10.17 15.02 -3.63
CA ALA A 168 -8.73 15.18 -3.80
C ALA A 168 -8.03 14.75 -2.50
N GLY A 169 -6.87 14.12 -2.63
CA GLY A 169 -6.12 13.60 -1.49
C GLY A 169 -4.63 13.92 -1.58
N LEU A 170 -4.00 14.03 -0.41
CA LEU A 170 -2.57 14.06 -0.22
C LEU A 170 -2.18 12.96 0.75
N SER A 171 -1.08 12.27 0.48
CA SER A 171 -0.57 11.20 1.33
C SER A 171 0.94 11.29 1.45
N LEU A 172 1.45 11.06 2.66
CA LEU A 172 2.85 10.90 2.99
C LEU A 172 3.00 9.54 3.67
N ARG A 173 3.82 8.65 3.14
CA ARG A 173 4.04 7.30 3.68
C ARG A 173 5.49 7.06 4.02
N ASN A 174 5.74 6.22 5.02
CA ASN A 174 7.05 5.87 5.55
C ASN A 174 7.86 7.12 5.98
N ALA A 175 7.21 8.11 6.59
CA ALA A 175 7.91 9.30 7.07
C ALA A 175 8.82 8.94 8.26
N GLY A 176 10.11 9.22 8.12
CA GLY A 176 11.12 8.95 9.16
C GLY A 176 11.39 7.46 9.41
N ALA A 177 10.97 6.59 8.48
CA ALA A 177 11.10 5.15 8.62
C ALA A 177 12.53 4.68 8.32
N GLN A 178 13.09 3.87 9.22
CA GLN A 178 14.41 3.27 9.06
C GLN A 178 14.40 1.81 9.52
N VAL A 179 15.18 0.96 8.83
CA VAL A 179 15.44 -0.44 9.19
C VAL A 179 16.93 -0.69 8.97
N ARG A 180 17.65 -1.26 9.95
CA ARG A 180 19.13 -1.45 9.89
C ARG A 180 19.93 -0.15 9.63
N ASP A 181 19.50 0.97 10.21
CA ASP A 181 20.06 2.31 9.93
C ASP A 181 19.97 2.73 8.44
N GLU A 182 19.20 2.00 7.61
CA GLU A 182 18.88 2.39 6.23
C GLU A 182 17.52 3.08 6.17
N ASP A 183 17.45 4.20 5.45
CA ASP A 183 16.20 4.92 5.19
C ASP A 183 15.26 4.10 4.31
N VAL A 184 14.07 3.80 4.83
CA VAL A 184 12.97 3.23 4.05
C VAL A 184 12.43 4.33 3.12
N PRO A 185 12.20 4.06 1.82
CA PRO A 185 11.77 5.09 0.89
C PRO A 185 10.46 5.77 1.33
N THR A 186 10.54 7.08 1.56
CA THR A 186 9.37 7.93 1.83
C THR A 186 8.62 8.17 0.52
N VAL A 187 7.29 8.05 0.56
CA VAL A 187 6.42 8.30 -0.60
C VAL A 187 5.53 9.49 -0.32
N VAL A 188 5.58 10.50 -1.20
CA VAL A 188 4.63 11.61 -1.22
C VAL A 188 3.73 11.43 -2.43
N ALA A 189 2.42 11.47 -2.24
CA ALA A 189 1.46 11.30 -3.32
C ALA A 189 0.32 12.32 -3.25
N ALA A 190 -0.19 12.68 -4.41
CA ALA A 190 -1.36 13.52 -4.59
C ALA A 190 -2.29 12.87 -5.60
N GLY A 191 -3.59 12.90 -5.31
CA GLY A 191 -4.58 12.17 -6.08
C GLY A 191 -5.90 12.90 -6.22
N VAL A 192 -6.62 12.63 -7.32
CA VAL A 192 -7.98 13.11 -7.56
C VAL A 192 -8.84 11.93 -7.98
N ALA A 193 -10.08 11.90 -7.49
CA ALA A 193 -11.09 10.96 -7.92
C ALA A 193 -12.38 11.69 -8.31
N TYR A 194 -13.05 11.18 -9.33
CA TYR A 194 -14.33 11.65 -9.81
C TYR A 194 -15.30 10.49 -10.00
N GLU A 195 -16.30 10.41 -9.13
CA GLU A 195 -17.49 9.59 -9.31
C GLU A 195 -18.43 10.29 -10.31
N VAL A 196 -18.36 9.86 -11.57
CA VAL A 196 -19.15 10.43 -12.67
C VAL A 196 -20.64 10.24 -12.41
N ARG A 197 -20.99 9.04 -11.92
CA ARG A 197 -22.30 8.65 -11.40
C ARG A 197 -22.10 7.43 -10.50
N LYS A 198 -23.14 7.03 -9.76
CA LYS A 198 -23.10 5.81 -8.94
C LYS A 198 -22.58 4.63 -9.78
N GLY A 199 -21.50 4.01 -9.30
CA GLY A 199 -20.86 2.87 -9.94
C GLY A 199 -19.94 3.20 -11.12
N ILE A 200 -19.60 4.47 -11.39
CA ILE A 200 -18.55 4.82 -12.36
C ILE A 200 -17.59 5.83 -11.73
N VAL A 201 -16.33 5.42 -11.57
CA VAL A 201 -15.28 6.24 -10.97
C VAL A 201 -14.11 6.35 -11.93
N LEU A 202 -13.55 7.57 -12.02
CA LEU A 202 -12.27 7.85 -12.65
C LEU A 202 -11.32 8.40 -11.59
N THR A 203 -10.05 8.02 -11.62
CA THR A 203 -9.07 8.48 -10.63
C THR A 203 -7.67 8.58 -11.22
N THR A 204 -6.87 9.51 -10.70
CA THR A 204 -5.48 9.70 -11.11
C THR A 204 -4.65 10.18 -9.94
N ASP A 205 -3.44 9.64 -9.84
CA ASP A 205 -2.48 10.00 -8.81
C ASP A 205 -1.10 10.28 -9.43
N ILE A 206 -0.38 11.19 -8.79
CA ILE A 206 1.07 11.36 -8.96
C ILE A 206 1.76 11.00 -7.65
N SER A 207 2.88 10.30 -7.72
CA SER A 207 3.67 9.99 -6.54
C SER A 207 5.17 10.20 -6.77
N VAL A 208 5.86 10.61 -5.72
CA VAL A 208 7.31 10.73 -5.66
C VAL A 208 7.78 9.85 -4.52
N ARG A 209 8.59 8.85 -4.86
CA ARG A 209 9.26 7.96 -3.91
C ARG A 209 10.71 8.37 -3.79
N LYS A 210 11.12 8.81 -2.61
CA LYS A 210 12.48 9.24 -2.29
C LYS A 210 13.14 8.21 -1.38
N GLY A 211 14.10 7.45 -1.93
CA GLY A 211 15.03 6.64 -1.13
C GLY A 211 16.39 7.34 -1.01
N GLU A 212 17.31 6.70 -0.31
CA GLU A 212 18.65 7.22 0.00
C GLU A 212 19.44 7.66 -1.26
N ASN A 213 19.37 6.88 -2.34
CA ASN A 213 20.16 7.11 -3.56
C ASN A 213 19.33 7.18 -4.86
N LYS A 214 18.00 7.02 -4.78
CA LYS A 214 17.12 7.01 -5.95
C LYS A 214 15.82 7.75 -5.65
N THR A 215 15.43 8.64 -6.56
CA THR A 215 14.09 9.24 -6.59
C THR A 215 13.34 8.70 -7.80
N SER A 216 12.16 8.13 -7.56
CA SER A 216 11.27 7.65 -8.63
C SER A 216 10.00 8.50 -8.63
N LYS A 217 9.54 8.88 -9.82
CA LYS A 217 8.24 9.54 -10.00
C LYS A 217 7.33 8.55 -10.69
N SER A 218 6.09 8.44 -10.23
CA SER A 218 5.10 7.59 -10.84
C SER A 218 3.84 8.37 -11.17
N PHE A 219 3.19 7.96 -12.25
CA PHE A 219 1.88 8.45 -12.65
C PHE A 219 0.92 7.26 -12.76
N HIS A 220 -0.26 7.46 -12.20
CA HIS A 220 -1.30 6.44 -12.11
C HIS A 220 -2.61 6.98 -12.67
N LEU A 221 -3.30 6.15 -13.43
CA LEU A 221 -4.64 6.41 -13.94
C LEU A 221 -5.49 5.17 -13.72
N GLY A 222 -6.72 5.35 -13.25
CA GLY A 222 -7.63 4.27 -12.94
C GLY A 222 -9.07 4.59 -13.29
N ALA A 223 -9.83 3.55 -13.64
CA ALA A 223 -11.26 3.60 -13.84
C ALA A 223 -11.92 2.36 -13.22
N GLU A 224 -13.11 2.55 -12.65
CA GLU A 224 -13.97 1.50 -12.11
C GLU A 224 -15.38 1.66 -12.66
N MET A 225 -16.00 0.55 -13.04
CA MET A 225 -17.39 0.47 -13.48
C MET A 225 -18.11 -0.70 -12.83
N GLU A 226 -19.24 -0.44 -12.18
CA GLU A 226 -20.15 -1.44 -11.64
C GLU A 226 -21.25 -1.79 -12.65
N ILE A 227 -21.48 -3.09 -12.82
CA ILE A 227 -22.51 -3.68 -13.68
C ILE A 227 -23.48 -4.43 -12.77
N LEU A 228 -24.72 -3.92 -12.68
CA LEU A 228 -25.82 -4.52 -11.92
C LEU A 228 -25.52 -4.79 -10.43
N GLU A 229 -24.66 -3.99 -9.80
CA GLU A 229 -24.21 -4.11 -8.39
C GLU A 229 -23.55 -5.46 -8.03
N VAL A 230 -23.33 -6.34 -9.01
CA VAL A 230 -22.77 -7.69 -8.82
C VAL A 230 -21.40 -7.81 -9.45
N ILE A 231 -21.19 -7.25 -10.63
CA ILE A 231 -19.92 -7.33 -11.36
C ILE A 231 -19.26 -5.95 -11.32
N ARG A 232 -17.96 -5.90 -11.03
CA ARG A 232 -17.16 -4.69 -11.15
C ARG A 232 -16.05 -4.91 -12.16
N LEU A 233 -15.88 -3.99 -13.09
CA LEU A 233 -14.77 -3.98 -14.03
C LEU A 233 -13.86 -2.80 -13.70
N ARG A 234 -12.57 -3.05 -13.72
CA ARG A 234 -11.54 -2.05 -13.40
C ARG A 234 -10.43 -2.09 -14.44
N GLY A 235 -9.86 -0.94 -14.70
CA GLY A 235 -8.70 -0.81 -15.56
C GLY A 235 -7.82 0.33 -15.10
N GLY A 236 -6.52 0.18 -15.27
CA GLY A 236 -5.58 1.20 -14.85
C GLY A 236 -4.23 1.12 -15.54
N ILE A 237 -3.50 2.22 -15.43
CA ILE A 237 -2.15 2.38 -15.95
C ILE A 237 -1.23 2.71 -14.77
N ASN A 238 -0.16 1.95 -14.61
CA ASN A 238 0.92 2.21 -13.65
C ASN A 238 2.24 2.29 -14.40
N ASN A 239 2.77 3.50 -14.60
CA ASN A 239 4.06 3.72 -15.28
C ASN A 239 4.20 2.97 -16.64
N GLY A 240 3.11 2.90 -17.41
CA GLY A 240 3.06 2.22 -18.71
C GLY A 240 2.56 0.77 -18.66
N ALA A 241 2.55 0.11 -17.50
CA ALA A 241 1.89 -1.18 -17.34
C ALA A 241 0.36 -1.00 -17.35
N ILE A 242 -0.35 -1.89 -18.05
CA ILE A 242 -1.81 -1.89 -18.10
C ILE A 242 -2.30 -3.01 -17.18
N ILE A 243 -3.19 -2.67 -16.26
CA ILE A 243 -3.79 -3.62 -15.33
C ILE A 243 -5.29 -3.68 -15.57
N PHE A 244 -5.83 -4.90 -15.62
CA PHE A 244 -7.27 -5.16 -15.68
C PHE A 244 -7.69 -5.86 -14.40
N GLY A 245 -8.87 -5.50 -13.90
CA GLY A 245 -9.47 -6.14 -12.73
C GLY A 245 -10.94 -6.47 -12.95
N MET A 246 -11.38 -7.55 -12.32
CA MET A 246 -12.78 -7.94 -12.26
C MET A 246 -13.14 -8.33 -10.83
N GLY A 247 -14.28 -7.84 -10.37
CA GLY A 247 -14.85 -8.12 -9.06
C GLY A 247 -16.22 -8.76 -9.19
N PHE A 248 -16.53 -9.68 -8.29
CA PHE A 248 -17.86 -10.20 -8.05
C PHE A 248 -18.28 -9.87 -6.61
N SER A 249 -19.53 -9.45 -6.41
CA SER A 249 -20.07 -9.15 -5.08
C SER A 249 -21.48 -9.68 -4.94
N GLN A 250 -21.77 -10.30 -3.80
CA GLN A 250 -23.09 -10.79 -3.46
C GLN A 250 -23.32 -10.69 -1.96
N GLY A 251 -24.32 -9.91 -1.55
CA GLY A 251 -24.58 -9.65 -0.14
C GLY A 251 -23.39 -8.96 0.50
N ASN A 252 -22.82 -9.57 1.55
CA ASN A 252 -21.73 -9.01 2.32
C ASN A 252 -20.33 -9.43 1.86
N TRP A 253 -20.19 -10.34 0.88
CA TRP A 253 -18.89 -10.82 0.43
C TRP A 253 -18.56 -10.33 -0.99
N GLN A 254 -17.26 -10.17 -1.24
CA GLN A 254 -16.70 -9.86 -2.55
C GLN A 254 -15.49 -10.75 -2.85
N LEU A 255 -15.27 -11.01 -4.13
CA LEU A 255 -14.10 -11.67 -4.68
C LEU A 255 -13.58 -10.82 -5.83
N ASP A 256 -12.35 -10.34 -5.77
CA ASP A 256 -11.75 -9.60 -6.86
C ASP A 256 -10.48 -10.28 -7.38
N GLY A 257 -10.23 -10.15 -8.68
CA GLY A 257 -9.01 -10.59 -9.33
C GLY A 257 -8.45 -9.49 -10.22
N ALA A 258 -7.13 -9.41 -10.33
CA ALA A 258 -6.45 -8.50 -11.25
C ALA A 258 -5.28 -9.18 -11.97
N TYR A 259 -5.05 -8.71 -13.20
CA TYR A 259 -3.98 -9.14 -14.07
C TYR A 259 -3.25 -7.92 -14.63
N SER A 260 -1.93 -7.90 -14.49
CA SER A 260 -1.06 -6.82 -14.99
C SER A 260 -0.26 -7.31 -16.19
N ILE A 261 -0.31 -6.55 -17.27
CA ILE A 261 0.45 -6.76 -18.50
C ILE A 261 1.56 -5.72 -18.55
N PHE A 262 2.81 -6.20 -18.66
CA PHE A 262 3.99 -5.36 -18.83
C PHE A 262 4.39 -5.26 -20.31
N ASP A 263 5.00 -4.13 -20.70
CA ASP A 263 5.52 -3.98 -22.06
C ASP A 263 6.73 -4.92 -22.28
N SER A 264 6.66 -5.68 -23.37
CA SER A 264 7.55 -6.73 -23.86
C SER A 264 9.05 -6.39 -23.96
N ASN A 265 9.45 -5.12 -23.82
CA ASN A 265 10.85 -4.70 -23.86
C ASN A 265 11.60 -4.86 -22.53
N LEU A 266 10.87 -5.17 -21.46
CA LEU A 266 11.43 -5.54 -20.17
C LEU A 266 11.04 -7.01 -20.00
N ASP A 267 12.00 -7.91 -19.72
CA ASP A 267 11.79 -9.36 -19.45
C ASP A 267 10.92 -9.61 -18.19
N GLN A 268 9.80 -8.93 -18.06
CA GLN A 268 8.89 -8.87 -16.94
C GLN A 268 7.67 -9.71 -17.29
N LYS A 269 7.58 -10.88 -16.66
CA LYS A 269 6.40 -11.75 -16.72
C LYS A 269 5.18 -11.08 -16.10
N ASP A 270 4.00 -11.54 -16.45
CA ASP A 270 2.74 -11.01 -15.93
C ASP A 270 2.62 -11.16 -14.40
N ALA A 271 1.75 -10.35 -13.79
CA ALA A 271 1.43 -10.42 -12.37
C ALA A 271 -0.06 -10.67 -12.16
N PHE A 272 -0.38 -11.47 -11.16
CA PHE A 272 -1.75 -11.83 -10.81
C PHE A 272 -2.02 -11.61 -9.33
N TYR A 273 -3.22 -11.12 -9.03
CA TYR A 273 -3.68 -10.80 -7.69
C TYR A 273 -5.11 -11.29 -7.50
N LEU A 274 -5.41 -11.76 -6.28
CA LEU A 274 -6.73 -12.12 -5.81
C LEU A 274 -6.97 -11.50 -4.45
N ASP A 275 -8.20 -11.06 -4.20
CA ASP A 275 -8.66 -10.78 -2.86
C ASP A 275 -10.07 -11.31 -2.60
N VAL A 276 -10.34 -11.54 -1.32
CA VAL A 276 -11.67 -11.80 -0.79
C VAL A 276 -11.93 -10.74 0.26
N GLY A 277 -13.11 -10.13 0.20
CA GLY A 277 -13.53 -9.11 1.14
C GLY A 277 -14.90 -9.37 1.75
N PHE A 278 -15.12 -8.80 2.94
CA PHE A 278 -16.38 -8.84 3.66
C PHE A 278 -16.77 -7.44 4.15
N LYS A 279 -18.07 -7.10 4.11
CA LYS A 279 -18.62 -5.84 4.63
C LYS A 279 -19.73 -6.08 5.66
N PHE A 280 -19.71 -5.37 6.79
CA PHE A 280 -20.64 -5.55 7.91
C PHE A 280 -21.26 -4.24 8.39
#